data_AF-A0A368UN57-F1
#
_entry.id   AF-A0A368UN57-F1
#
_cell.length_a   1.000
_cell.length_b   1.000
_cell.length_c   1.000
_cell.angle_alpha   90.00
_cell.angle_beta   90.00
_cell.angle_gamma   90.00
#
_symmetry.space_group_name_H-M   'P 1'
#
loop_
_entity.id
_entity.type
_entity.pdbx_description
1 polymer ?
#
loop_
_entity_poly.entity_id
_entity_poly.type
_entity_poly.pdbx_seq_one_letter_code
_entity_poly.pdbx_strand_id
1 'polypeptide(L)'
;MKHRQSGETNDFRGIITDIEVVGKDGDQGQVVLKGGSPTLLLDRDPSMAVFIDNTLAGIISETIDGYGLTFELENKPKFETIIPYAARYKETGYSFLSRLAASCGDWFYYNGKKLVVGNPQNDETRRVSYDVEIKSITTRSGHTIEFDDTEGEEKIHIRDNGGSVITFDTKEKSLFISSNEDLNLSAKNINIAAEENISIGAKKDISISAEGNMQALSKGDMAIQSDGDTSVSSQGNLEMEATSDASLSGLKALIKGETNAELNAAQIKVAGSAMAEFSGSIVKLN
;
A
#
# COMPACT_ATOMS: atom_id res chain seq x y z
N MET A 1 8.90 -20.91 -17.49
CA MET A 1 8.08 -20.38 -16.36
C MET A 1 6.61 -20.44 -16.74
N LYS A 2 5.71 -20.86 -15.84
CA LYS A 2 4.27 -20.98 -16.14
C LYS A 2 3.54 -19.68 -15.78
N HIS A 3 2.87 -19.07 -16.74
CA HIS A 3 2.02 -17.91 -16.54
C HIS A 3 0.85 -18.30 -15.63
N ARG A 4 0.66 -17.59 -14.51
CA ARG A 4 -0.25 -18.01 -13.43
C ARG A 4 -1.73 -17.96 -13.83
N GLN A 5 -2.11 -17.09 -14.76
CA GLN A 5 -3.51 -16.88 -15.14
C GLN A 5 -3.91 -17.72 -16.37
N SER A 6 -3.08 -17.75 -17.42
CA SER A 6 -3.36 -18.55 -18.63
C SER A 6 -2.90 -20.01 -18.48
N GLY A 7 -2.01 -20.31 -17.53
CA GLY A 7 -1.40 -21.63 -17.41
C GLY A 7 -0.38 -21.95 -18.51
N GLU A 8 -0.11 -21.01 -19.43
CA GLU A 8 0.85 -21.20 -20.52
C GLU A 8 2.29 -21.24 -20.00
N THR A 9 3.14 -22.09 -20.57
CA THR A 9 4.56 -22.17 -20.22
C THR A 9 5.38 -21.38 -21.23
N ASN A 10 6.11 -20.38 -20.72
CA ASN A 10 7.18 -19.72 -21.46
C ASN A 10 8.41 -20.61 -21.39
N ASP A 11 8.69 -21.33 -22.47
CA ASP A 11 9.93 -22.06 -22.65
C ASP A 11 10.82 -21.28 -23.61
N PHE A 12 12.08 -21.12 -23.22
CA PHE A 12 13.11 -20.51 -24.03
C PHE A 12 14.18 -21.55 -24.35
N ARG A 13 14.49 -21.71 -25.63
CA ARG A 13 15.63 -22.48 -26.13
C ARG A 13 16.68 -21.48 -26.61
N GLY A 14 17.88 -21.63 -26.11
CA GLY A 14 18.96 -20.70 -26.40
C GLY A 14 20.29 -21.42 -26.38
N ILE A 15 21.32 -20.68 -26.77
CA ILE A 15 22.70 -21.11 -26.60
C ILE A 15 23.29 -20.38 -25.41
N ILE A 16 24.06 -21.10 -24.60
CA ILE A 16 24.86 -20.51 -23.53
C ILE A 16 26.15 -20.00 -24.19
N THR A 17 26.41 -18.71 -24.03
CA THR A 17 27.60 -18.05 -24.58
C THR A 17 28.70 -17.90 -23.53
N ASP A 18 28.34 -17.90 -22.24
CA ASP A 18 29.29 -17.72 -21.15
C ASP A 18 28.76 -18.33 -19.84
N ILE A 19 29.66 -18.79 -18.98
CA ILE A 19 29.36 -19.44 -17.70
C ILE A 19 30.31 -18.87 -16.65
N GLU A 20 29.74 -18.21 -15.64
CA GLU A 20 30.51 -17.61 -14.54
C GLU A 20 30.07 -18.20 -13.21
N VAL A 21 31.03 -18.45 -12.32
CA VAL A 21 30.74 -18.80 -10.92
C VAL A 21 30.95 -17.55 -10.08
N VAL A 22 29.90 -17.08 -9.45
CA VAL A 22 29.92 -15.86 -8.62
C VAL A 22 29.66 -16.25 -7.17
N GLY A 23 30.58 -15.88 -6.29
CA GLY A 23 30.45 -16.06 -4.84
C GLY A 23 31.31 -15.04 -4.11
N LYS A 24 30.81 -14.53 -2.98
CA LYS A 24 31.56 -13.60 -2.13
C LYS A 24 31.32 -13.99 -0.67
N ASP A 25 32.40 -14.01 0.11
CA ASP A 25 32.39 -14.18 1.58
C ASP A 25 31.56 -15.35 2.13
N GLY A 26 31.77 -16.56 1.62
CA GLY A 26 31.27 -17.79 2.25
C GLY A 26 29.78 -18.08 2.07
N ASP A 27 29.07 -17.29 1.27
CA ASP A 27 27.69 -17.58 0.84
C ASP A 27 27.67 -18.43 -0.44
N GLN A 28 26.65 -19.27 -0.61
CA GLN A 28 26.59 -20.32 -1.62
C GLN A 28 26.84 -19.76 -3.04
N GLY A 29 27.91 -20.25 -3.68
CA GLY A 29 28.30 -19.81 -5.03
C GLY A 29 27.18 -20.05 -6.03
N GLN A 30 26.76 -19.00 -6.74
CA GLN A 30 25.79 -19.08 -7.81
C GLN A 30 26.50 -19.29 -9.14
N VAL A 31 25.92 -20.14 -9.99
CA VAL A 31 26.36 -20.27 -11.39
C VAL A 31 25.49 -19.35 -12.24
N VAL A 32 26.12 -18.35 -12.86
CA VAL A 32 25.48 -17.45 -13.81
C VAL A 32 25.70 -18.00 -15.21
N LEU A 33 24.61 -18.40 -15.86
CA LEU A 33 24.61 -18.77 -17.27
C LEU A 33 24.19 -17.55 -18.09
N LYS A 34 25.06 -17.06 -18.97
CA LYS A 34 24.73 -16.01 -19.94
C LYS A 34 24.54 -16.66 -21.29
N GLY A 35 23.47 -16.29 -21.97
CA GLY A 35 23.12 -16.88 -23.25
C GLY A 35 21.97 -16.12 -23.89
N GLY A 36 21.69 -16.47 -25.14
CA GLY A 36 20.64 -15.84 -25.92
C GLY A 36 20.08 -16.75 -26.99
N SER A 37 19.31 -16.16 -27.90
CA SER A 37 18.71 -16.89 -29.00
C SER A 37 19.79 -17.52 -29.88
N PRO A 38 19.52 -18.69 -30.51
CA PRO A 38 20.44 -19.29 -31.46
C PRO A 38 20.79 -18.37 -32.65
N THR A 39 19.97 -17.35 -32.91
CA THR A 39 20.24 -16.31 -33.92
C THR A 39 21.52 -15.52 -33.66
N LEU A 40 22.08 -15.52 -32.44
CA LEU A 40 23.40 -14.97 -32.17
C LEU A 40 24.50 -15.59 -33.06
N LEU A 41 24.31 -16.84 -33.49
CA LEU A 41 25.25 -17.51 -34.40
C LEU A 41 25.18 -16.96 -35.83
N LEU A 42 24.06 -16.35 -36.22
CA LEU A 42 23.90 -15.65 -37.49
C LEU A 42 24.52 -14.25 -37.46
N ASP A 43 24.77 -13.70 -36.27
CA ASP A 43 25.36 -12.37 -36.08
C ASP A 43 26.90 -12.41 -35.92
N ARG A 44 27.51 -13.50 -36.36
CA ARG A 44 28.97 -13.68 -36.45
C ARG A 44 29.57 -12.87 -37.62
N ASP A 45 30.86 -13.08 -37.89
CA ASP A 45 31.66 -12.31 -38.84
C ASP A 45 30.94 -11.95 -40.16
N PRO A 46 30.92 -10.65 -40.52
CA PRO A 46 30.35 -10.20 -41.77
C PRO A 46 30.98 -10.90 -42.98
N SER A 47 30.14 -11.27 -43.94
CA SER A 47 30.58 -12.03 -45.12
C SER A 47 29.90 -11.53 -46.38
N MET A 48 30.38 -12.02 -47.53
CA MET A 48 29.84 -11.68 -48.84
C MET A 48 29.17 -12.90 -49.46
N ALA A 49 28.01 -12.69 -50.07
CA ALA A 49 27.30 -13.71 -50.85
C ALA A 49 26.44 -13.02 -51.91
N VAL A 50 26.20 -13.70 -53.02
CA VAL A 50 25.36 -13.20 -54.11
C VAL A 50 24.36 -14.30 -54.47
N PHE A 51 23.09 -13.91 -54.52
CA PHE A 51 21.98 -14.78 -54.89
C PHE A 51 21.34 -14.19 -56.16
N ILE A 52 21.18 -15.02 -57.19
CA ILE A 52 20.62 -14.65 -58.49
C ILE A 52 19.41 -15.54 -58.74
N ASP A 53 18.31 -14.95 -59.22
CA ASP A 53 17.06 -15.65 -59.53
C ASP A 53 16.61 -16.63 -58.43
N ASN A 54 16.63 -16.16 -57.18
CA ASN A 54 16.32 -16.99 -55.99
C ASN A 54 15.08 -16.47 -55.25
N THR A 55 14.43 -17.30 -54.44
CA THR A 55 13.27 -16.89 -53.62
C THR A 55 13.73 -16.43 -52.23
N LEU A 56 12.92 -15.65 -51.52
CA LEU A 56 13.23 -15.28 -50.13
C LEU A 56 13.44 -16.53 -49.26
N ALA A 57 12.57 -17.53 -49.41
CA ALA A 57 12.69 -18.80 -48.71
C ALA A 57 14.01 -19.51 -49.04
N GLY A 58 14.38 -19.57 -50.32
CA GLY A 58 15.63 -20.19 -50.77
C GLY A 58 16.86 -19.51 -50.20
N ILE A 59 16.91 -18.17 -50.24
CA ILE A 59 18.02 -17.38 -49.67
C ILE A 59 18.15 -17.62 -48.15
N ILE A 60 17.03 -17.67 -47.42
CA ILE A 60 17.01 -17.93 -45.98
C ILE A 60 17.56 -19.33 -45.67
N SER A 61 17.07 -20.36 -46.36
CA SER A 61 17.52 -21.73 -46.16
C SER A 61 19.01 -21.88 -46.49
N GLU A 62 19.45 -21.38 -47.65
CA GLU A 62 20.86 -21.45 -48.06
C GLU A 62 21.77 -20.71 -47.08
N THR A 63 21.34 -19.54 -46.60
CA THR A 63 22.12 -18.77 -45.62
C THR A 63 22.22 -19.53 -44.30
N ILE A 64 21.12 -20.07 -43.77
CA ILE A 64 21.10 -20.77 -42.47
C ILE A 64 21.87 -22.09 -42.52
N ASP A 65 21.70 -22.87 -43.60
CA ASP A 65 22.41 -24.13 -43.81
C ASP A 65 23.93 -23.91 -43.87
N GLY A 66 24.37 -22.79 -44.46
CA GLY A 66 25.78 -22.40 -44.51
C GLY A 66 26.44 -22.17 -43.15
N TYR A 67 25.66 -21.90 -42.10
CA TYR A 67 26.18 -21.76 -40.72
C TYR A 67 26.15 -23.09 -39.93
N GLY A 68 25.59 -24.17 -40.49
CA GLY A 68 25.51 -25.48 -39.83
C GLY A 68 24.68 -25.49 -38.55
N LEU A 69 23.61 -24.71 -38.52
CA LEU A 69 22.84 -24.42 -37.30
C LEU A 69 21.78 -25.49 -37.03
N THR A 70 21.70 -25.96 -35.78
CA THR A 70 20.75 -27.00 -35.33
C THR A 70 19.60 -26.40 -34.51
N PHE A 71 18.93 -25.38 -35.04
CA PHE A 71 17.69 -24.85 -34.44
C PHE A 71 16.50 -25.00 -35.38
N GLU A 72 15.31 -25.10 -34.79
CA GLU A 72 14.06 -25.18 -35.54
C GLU A 72 13.85 -23.88 -36.34
N LEU A 73 13.64 -24.02 -37.65
CA LEU A 73 13.33 -22.95 -38.59
C LEU A 73 11.93 -23.18 -39.16
N GLU A 74 11.07 -22.17 -39.06
CA GLU A 74 9.84 -22.09 -39.83
C GLU A 74 10.01 -21.04 -40.93
N ASN A 75 10.20 -21.51 -42.16
CA ASN A 75 10.46 -20.66 -43.33
C ASN A 75 9.25 -20.66 -44.26
N LYS A 76 8.28 -19.78 -43.99
CA LYS A 76 7.03 -19.64 -44.78
C LYS A 76 6.78 -18.16 -45.14
N PRO A 77 7.69 -17.52 -45.88
CA PRO A 77 7.49 -16.14 -46.30
C PRO A 77 6.24 -15.99 -47.17
N LYS A 78 5.54 -14.87 -47.04
CA LYS A 78 4.43 -14.47 -47.91
C LYS A 78 4.94 -14.00 -49.28
N PHE A 79 6.17 -13.51 -49.34
CA PHE A 79 6.82 -13.12 -50.59
C PHE A 79 7.41 -14.34 -51.30
N GLU A 80 6.70 -14.83 -52.32
CA GLU A 80 7.08 -16.02 -53.11
C GLU A 80 7.71 -15.68 -54.46
N THR A 81 7.84 -14.39 -54.79
CA THR A 81 8.38 -13.96 -56.09
C THR A 81 9.89 -14.18 -56.16
N ILE A 82 10.39 -14.46 -57.36
CA ILE A 82 11.83 -14.52 -57.64
C ILE A 82 12.45 -13.15 -57.40
N ILE A 83 13.49 -13.12 -56.58
CA ILE A 83 14.38 -11.99 -56.36
C ILE A 83 15.49 -12.10 -57.42
N PRO A 84 15.51 -11.23 -58.44
CA PRO A 84 16.47 -11.34 -59.54
C PRO A 84 17.92 -11.23 -59.07
N TYR A 85 18.14 -10.42 -58.03
CA TYR A 85 19.46 -10.21 -57.45
C TYR A 85 19.37 -9.79 -55.99
N ALA A 86 20.07 -10.50 -55.12
CA ALA A 86 20.31 -10.11 -53.73
C ALA A 86 21.79 -10.30 -53.38
N ALA A 87 22.42 -9.23 -52.87
CA ALA A 87 23.79 -9.27 -52.40
C ALA A 87 23.83 -9.09 -50.89
N ARG A 88 24.53 -9.98 -50.22
CA ARG A 88 25.03 -9.79 -48.86
C ARG A 88 26.39 -9.11 -48.96
N TYR A 89 26.52 -7.88 -48.49
CA TYR A 89 27.77 -7.11 -48.62
C TYR A 89 28.26 -6.59 -47.27
N LYS A 90 29.33 -7.23 -46.74
CA LYS A 90 29.95 -6.86 -45.45
C LYS A 90 28.93 -6.74 -44.31
N GLU A 91 27.95 -7.63 -44.28
CA GLU A 91 26.94 -7.68 -43.22
C GLU A 91 26.85 -9.09 -42.64
N THR A 92 26.35 -9.20 -41.41
CA THR A 92 26.14 -10.48 -40.74
C THR A 92 24.99 -11.23 -41.40
N GLY A 93 24.94 -12.56 -41.24
CA GLY A 93 23.81 -13.36 -41.73
C GLY A 93 22.48 -12.87 -41.16
N TYR A 94 22.46 -12.50 -39.88
CA TYR A 94 21.27 -11.96 -39.22
C TYR A 94 20.83 -10.63 -39.85
N SER A 95 21.77 -9.68 -40.01
CA SER A 95 21.47 -8.36 -40.58
C SER A 95 20.95 -8.45 -42.01
N PHE A 96 21.58 -9.31 -42.83
CA PHE A 96 21.16 -9.57 -44.20
C PHE A 96 19.75 -10.12 -44.29
N LEU A 97 19.47 -11.22 -43.56
CA LEU A 97 18.17 -11.89 -43.60
C LEU A 97 17.07 -11.00 -43.02
N SER A 98 17.36 -10.29 -41.93
CA SER A 98 16.43 -9.33 -41.31
C SER A 98 16.06 -8.20 -42.29
N ARG A 99 17.05 -7.58 -42.94
CA ARG A 99 16.82 -6.53 -43.93
C ARG A 99 16.09 -7.05 -45.16
N LEU A 100 16.46 -8.24 -45.65
CA LEU A 100 15.85 -8.83 -46.84
C LEU A 100 14.37 -9.19 -46.58
N ALA A 101 14.08 -9.88 -45.48
CA ALA A 101 12.71 -10.19 -45.08
C ALA A 101 11.87 -8.92 -44.91
N ALA A 102 12.39 -7.90 -44.24
CA ALA A 102 11.72 -6.61 -44.09
C ALA A 102 11.44 -5.93 -45.45
N SER A 103 12.37 -5.97 -46.40
CA SER A 103 12.18 -5.41 -47.74
C SER A 103 11.12 -6.15 -48.57
N CYS A 104 10.94 -7.45 -48.31
CA CYS A 104 9.91 -8.29 -48.90
C CYS A 104 8.55 -8.20 -48.16
N GLY A 105 8.49 -7.46 -47.05
CA GLY A 105 7.28 -7.34 -46.22
C GLY A 105 6.99 -8.57 -45.35
N ASP A 106 8.00 -9.40 -45.08
CA ASP A 106 7.91 -10.59 -44.26
C ASP A 106 8.53 -10.39 -42.87
N TRP A 107 7.94 -11.05 -41.88
CA TRP A 107 8.47 -11.06 -40.52
C TRP A 107 9.69 -11.97 -40.43
N PHE A 108 10.65 -11.61 -39.58
CA PHE A 108 11.84 -12.40 -39.28
C PHE A 108 12.18 -12.25 -37.79
N TYR A 109 11.87 -13.25 -36.97
CA TYR A 109 12.04 -13.15 -35.51
C TYR A 109 12.19 -14.52 -34.84
N TYR A 110 12.84 -14.55 -33.67
CA TYR A 110 12.94 -15.74 -32.82
C TYR A 110 11.84 -15.72 -31.76
N ASN A 111 10.98 -16.74 -31.73
CA ASN A 111 9.83 -16.78 -30.80
C ASN A 111 10.14 -17.41 -29.43
N GLY A 112 11.42 -17.65 -29.14
CA GLY A 112 11.86 -18.37 -27.95
C GLY A 112 12.06 -19.88 -28.17
N LYS A 113 11.56 -20.47 -29.26
CA LYS A 113 11.78 -21.90 -29.60
C LYS A 113 12.38 -22.08 -30.99
N LYS A 114 11.86 -21.36 -31.97
CA LYS A 114 12.21 -21.46 -33.40
C LYS A 114 12.42 -20.07 -34.02
N LEU A 115 13.24 -20.02 -35.06
CA LEU A 115 13.32 -18.85 -35.94
C LEU A 115 12.14 -18.90 -36.91
N VAL A 116 11.35 -17.84 -36.95
CA VAL A 116 10.14 -17.76 -37.78
C VAL A 116 10.37 -16.71 -38.86
N VAL A 117 10.10 -17.10 -40.11
CA VAL A 117 10.04 -16.21 -41.26
C VAL A 117 8.66 -16.34 -41.89
N GLY A 118 7.96 -15.22 -42.00
CA GLY A 118 6.58 -15.15 -42.49
C GLY A 118 5.57 -14.73 -41.43
N ASN A 119 4.34 -14.47 -41.85
CA ASN A 119 3.29 -13.97 -40.97
C ASN A 119 3.00 -14.95 -39.81
N PRO A 120 3.01 -14.51 -38.54
CA PRO A 120 2.66 -15.34 -37.37
C PRO A 120 1.27 -15.99 -37.39
N GLN A 121 0.40 -15.66 -38.36
CA GLN A 121 -1.00 -16.10 -38.43
C GLN A 121 -1.79 -15.77 -37.15
N ASN A 122 -1.41 -14.68 -36.49
CA ASN A 122 -2.12 -14.20 -35.32
C ASN A 122 -2.94 -12.97 -35.69
N ASP A 123 -4.14 -13.23 -36.20
CA ASP A 123 -5.14 -12.20 -36.56
C ASP A 123 -5.94 -11.74 -35.33
N GLU A 124 -5.64 -12.27 -34.13
CA GLU A 124 -6.24 -11.78 -32.89
C GLU A 124 -5.69 -10.39 -32.57
N THR A 125 -6.52 -9.37 -32.80
CA THR A 125 -6.26 -8.03 -32.28
C THR A 125 -6.34 -8.08 -30.76
N ARG A 126 -5.18 -8.06 -30.08
CA ARG A 126 -5.12 -7.93 -28.63
C ARG A 126 -4.90 -6.47 -28.27
N ARG A 127 -5.75 -5.94 -27.39
CA ARG A 127 -5.56 -4.61 -26.82
C ARG A 127 -4.32 -4.62 -25.94
N VAL A 128 -3.23 -4.05 -26.44
CA VAL A 128 -2.04 -3.77 -25.62
C VAL A 128 -2.36 -2.51 -24.80
N SER A 129 -2.43 -2.66 -23.48
CA SER A 129 -2.56 -1.51 -22.58
C SER A 129 -1.15 -1.22 -22.04
N TYR A 130 -0.53 -0.15 -22.52
CA TYR A 130 0.51 0.53 -21.78
C TYR A 130 -0.18 1.44 -20.76
N ASP A 131 0.46 1.69 -19.62
CA ASP A 131 -0.08 2.55 -18.55
C ASP A 131 -1.25 1.93 -17.76
N VAL A 132 -1.08 0.67 -17.33
CA VAL A 132 -2.00 0.10 -16.33
C VAL A 132 -1.65 0.71 -14.98
N GLU A 133 -2.40 1.71 -14.57
CA GLU A 133 -2.34 2.26 -13.21
C GLU A 133 -2.55 1.12 -12.20
N ILE A 134 -1.66 1.05 -11.20
CA ILE A 134 -1.74 0.03 -10.15
C ILE A 134 -2.94 0.39 -9.26
N LYS A 135 -4.07 -0.28 -9.48
CA LYS A 135 -5.27 -0.12 -8.64
C LYS A 135 -5.17 -0.79 -7.28
N SER A 136 -4.34 -1.83 -7.14
CA SER A 136 -4.20 -2.54 -5.87
C SER A 136 -2.87 -3.27 -5.74
N ILE A 137 -2.34 -3.32 -4.53
CA ILE A 137 -1.23 -4.18 -4.12
C ILE A 137 -1.74 -5.12 -3.03
N THR A 138 -1.80 -6.42 -3.32
CA THR A 138 -2.26 -7.45 -2.39
C THR A 138 -1.15 -8.47 -2.11
N THR A 139 -0.89 -8.75 -0.83
CA THR A 139 0.08 -9.77 -0.41
C THR A 139 -0.51 -11.17 -0.55
N ARG A 140 0.33 -12.21 -0.54
CA ARG A 140 -0.13 -13.61 -0.53
C ARG A 140 -1.02 -13.94 0.68
N SER A 141 -0.84 -13.24 1.80
CA SER A 141 -1.67 -13.40 3.01
C SER A 141 -2.98 -12.62 2.96
N GLY A 142 -3.19 -11.75 1.97
CA GLY A 142 -4.45 -11.03 1.74
C GLY A 142 -4.49 -9.58 2.24
N HIS A 143 -3.38 -9.03 2.76
CA HIS A 143 -3.32 -7.59 3.07
C HIS A 143 -3.33 -6.79 1.77
N THR A 144 -4.09 -5.70 1.73
CA THR A 144 -4.35 -4.96 0.49
C THR A 144 -4.20 -3.46 0.71
N ILE A 145 -3.51 -2.80 -0.22
CA ILE A 145 -3.61 -1.36 -0.47
C ILE A 145 -4.36 -1.21 -1.79
N GLU A 146 -5.44 -0.46 -1.82
CA GLU A 146 -6.33 -0.29 -2.96
C GLU A 146 -6.59 1.21 -3.21
N PHE A 147 -6.54 1.58 -4.48
CA PHE A 147 -6.86 2.90 -5.01
C PHE A 147 -8.12 2.73 -5.88
N ASP A 148 -9.27 3.08 -5.32
CA ASP A 148 -10.55 3.08 -6.02
C ASP A 148 -10.75 4.46 -6.66
N ASP A 149 -10.68 4.50 -7.98
CA ASP A 149 -10.89 5.70 -8.81
C ASP A 149 -12.24 5.61 -9.56
N THR A 150 -13.22 4.95 -8.95
CA THR A 150 -14.59 4.96 -9.44
C THR A 150 -15.14 6.37 -9.31
N GLU A 151 -15.50 6.98 -10.44
CA GLU A 151 -16.01 8.36 -10.51
C GLU A 151 -17.13 8.60 -9.50
N GLY A 152 -16.93 9.55 -8.59
CA GLY A 152 -17.85 9.94 -7.53
C GLY A 152 -17.82 9.06 -6.27
N GLU A 153 -17.01 8.00 -6.22
CA GLU A 153 -16.84 7.10 -5.08
C GLU A 153 -15.34 6.87 -4.78
N GLU A 154 -14.48 7.84 -5.06
CA GLU A 154 -13.03 7.66 -5.02
C GLU A 154 -12.50 7.44 -3.59
N LYS A 155 -11.70 6.40 -3.39
CA LYS A 155 -11.20 5.97 -2.07
C LYS A 155 -9.78 5.44 -2.11
N ILE A 156 -9.08 5.60 -1.00
CA ILE A 156 -7.83 4.87 -0.72
C ILE A 156 -8.09 3.96 0.47
N HIS A 157 -7.90 2.65 0.29
CA HIS A 157 -8.13 1.64 1.31
C HIS A 157 -6.85 0.88 1.64
N ILE A 158 -6.50 0.83 2.92
CA ILE A 158 -5.46 -0.05 3.46
C ILE A 158 -6.16 -1.03 4.39
N ARG A 159 -6.08 -2.32 4.09
CA ARG A 159 -6.78 -3.38 4.83
C ARG A 159 -5.83 -4.51 5.15
N ASP A 160 -5.84 -4.96 6.39
CA ASP A 160 -5.22 -6.23 6.73
C ASP A 160 -6.21 -7.39 6.52
N ASN A 161 -5.72 -8.63 6.60
CA ASN A 161 -6.59 -9.80 6.46
C ASN A 161 -7.33 -10.14 7.77
N GLY A 162 -7.01 -9.47 8.88
CA GLY A 162 -7.68 -9.57 10.16
C GLY A 162 -8.93 -8.69 10.28
N GLY A 163 -9.03 -7.60 9.52
CA GLY A 163 -10.21 -6.71 9.49
C GLY A 163 -9.96 -5.27 9.95
N SER A 164 -8.74 -4.93 10.36
CA SER A 164 -8.30 -3.56 10.62
C SER A 164 -8.16 -2.79 9.31
N VAL A 165 -8.60 -1.53 9.30
CA VAL A 165 -8.70 -0.72 8.09
C VAL A 165 -8.29 0.73 8.31
N ILE A 166 -7.71 1.33 7.28
CA ILE A 166 -7.56 2.78 7.10
C ILE A 166 -8.21 3.14 5.77
N THR A 167 -9.14 4.09 5.77
CA THR A 167 -9.88 4.50 4.58
C THR A 167 -9.93 6.01 4.47
N PHE A 168 -9.46 6.53 3.33
CA PHE A 168 -9.70 7.89 2.89
C PHE A 168 -10.87 7.87 1.92
N ASP A 169 -11.95 8.58 2.24
CA ASP A 169 -13.17 8.63 1.42
C ASP A 169 -13.38 10.05 0.88
N THR A 170 -13.21 10.21 -0.44
CA THR A 170 -13.28 11.52 -1.10
C THR A 170 -14.70 12.06 -1.13
N LYS A 171 -15.69 11.19 -1.38
CA LYS A 171 -17.10 11.54 -1.45
C LYS A 171 -17.61 12.04 -0.09
N GLU A 172 -17.33 11.27 0.96
CA GLU A 172 -17.73 11.62 2.33
C GLU A 172 -16.79 12.64 2.99
N LYS A 173 -15.66 12.96 2.34
CA LYS A 173 -14.60 13.84 2.86
C LYS A 173 -14.11 13.41 4.24
N SER A 174 -13.93 12.11 4.44
CA SER A 174 -13.66 11.52 5.75
C SER A 174 -12.42 10.62 5.75
N LEU A 175 -11.85 10.47 6.95
CA LEU A 175 -10.81 9.49 7.25
C LEU A 175 -11.34 8.55 8.32
N PHE A 176 -11.36 7.26 8.02
CA PHE A 176 -11.77 6.21 8.94
C PHE A 176 -10.57 5.32 9.29
N ILE A 177 -10.35 5.11 10.58
CA ILE A 177 -9.31 4.21 11.12
C ILE A 177 -9.97 3.28 12.12
N SER A 178 -9.79 1.97 11.93
CA SER A 178 -10.34 0.96 12.83
C SER A 178 -9.39 -0.21 12.99
N SER A 179 -9.25 -0.67 14.24
CA SER A 179 -8.52 -1.87 14.62
C SER A 179 -9.49 -2.83 15.32
N ASN A 180 -9.27 -4.14 15.17
CA ASN A 180 -10.12 -5.13 15.86
C ASN A 180 -9.87 -5.22 17.37
N GLU A 181 -8.62 -5.02 17.79
CA GLU A 181 -8.20 -5.13 19.19
C GLU A 181 -7.71 -3.76 19.66
N ASP A 182 -6.43 -3.45 19.42
CA ASP A 182 -5.79 -2.25 19.95
C ASP A 182 -5.50 -1.21 18.85
N LEU A 183 -5.68 0.07 19.20
CA LEU A 183 -5.17 1.22 18.46
C LEU A 183 -4.31 2.07 19.40
N ASN A 184 -3.00 2.06 19.18
CA ASN A 184 -2.02 2.78 20.01
C ASN A 184 -1.48 4.01 19.28
N LEU A 185 -1.52 5.18 19.92
CA LEU A 185 -0.95 6.43 19.42
C LEU A 185 0.12 6.93 20.40
N SER A 186 1.37 6.96 19.96
CA SER A 186 2.50 7.40 20.80
C SER A 186 3.43 8.31 20.00
N ALA A 187 3.72 9.48 20.58
CA ALA A 187 4.61 10.48 20.01
C ALA A 187 5.09 11.41 21.13
N LYS A 188 6.12 12.23 20.87
CA LYS A 188 6.54 13.29 21.80
C LYS A 188 5.39 14.26 22.11
N ASN A 189 4.55 14.55 21.13
CA ASN A 189 3.35 15.38 21.26
C ASN A 189 2.21 14.76 20.43
N ILE A 190 0.98 14.79 20.95
CA ILE A 190 -0.25 14.47 20.23
C ILE A 190 -1.21 15.65 20.42
N ASN A 191 -1.63 16.27 19.32
CA ASN A 191 -2.57 17.39 19.32
C ASN A 191 -3.86 16.97 18.61
N ILE A 192 -5.02 17.23 19.22
CA ILE A 192 -6.34 16.92 18.64
C ILE A 192 -7.19 18.19 18.74
N ALA A 193 -7.68 18.66 17.60
CA ALA A 193 -8.54 19.84 17.50
C ALA A 193 -9.65 19.58 16.45
N ALA A 194 -10.87 20.02 16.73
CA ALA A 194 -12.01 19.95 15.83
C ALA A 194 -12.80 21.26 15.88
N GLU A 195 -13.38 21.69 14.74
CA GLU A 195 -14.21 22.90 14.67
C GLU A 195 -15.57 22.73 15.34
N GLU A 196 -16.11 21.51 15.28
CA GLU A 196 -17.38 21.17 15.89
C GLU A 196 -17.20 20.37 17.18
N ASN A 197 -16.93 19.07 17.08
CA ASN A 197 -17.01 18.16 18.22
C ASN A 197 -15.83 17.18 18.28
N ILE A 198 -15.42 16.84 19.50
CA ILE A 198 -14.60 15.66 19.81
C ILE A 198 -15.45 14.76 20.70
N SER A 199 -15.66 13.51 20.30
CA SER A 199 -16.40 12.51 21.08
C SER A 199 -15.45 11.40 21.53
N ILE A 200 -15.45 11.07 22.82
CA ILE A 200 -14.63 10.01 23.41
C ILE A 200 -15.55 9.09 24.20
N GLY A 201 -15.54 7.79 23.91
CA GLY A 201 -16.41 6.82 24.54
C GLY A 201 -15.77 5.43 24.59
N ALA A 202 -16.03 4.70 25.68
CA ALA A 202 -15.64 3.31 25.83
C ALA A 202 -16.79 2.54 26.50
N LYS A 203 -16.92 1.24 26.18
CA LYS A 203 -17.94 0.38 26.81
C LYS A 203 -17.58 -0.04 28.24
N LYS A 204 -16.29 -0.01 28.58
CA LYS A 204 -15.78 -0.45 29.87
C LYS A 204 -15.28 0.75 30.67
N ASP A 205 -14.06 1.22 30.38
CA ASP A 205 -13.40 2.25 31.16
C ASP A 205 -12.75 3.30 30.25
N ILE A 206 -12.70 4.55 30.72
CA ILE A 206 -11.84 5.62 30.19
C ILE A 206 -10.90 6.03 31.33
N SER A 207 -9.59 6.02 31.06
CA SER A 207 -8.56 6.43 32.02
C SER A 207 -7.77 7.62 31.45
N ILE A 208 -7.59 8.67 32.25
CA ILE A 208 -6.86 9.89 31.88
C ILE A 208 -5.88 10.20 33.01
N SER A 209 -4.60 10.34 32.67
CA SER A 209 -3.53 10.63 33.64
C SER A 209 -2.44 11.47 32.99
N ALA A 210 -1.87 12.41 33.75
CA ALA A 210 -0.68 13.16 33.37
C ALA A 210 0.27 13.26 34.57
N GLU A 211 1.59 13.19 34.32
CA GLU A 211 2.60 13.48 35.35
C GLU A 211 2.67 14.98 35.70
N GLY A 212 2.33 15.84 34.72
CA GLY A 212 2.21 17.27 34.90
C GLY A 212 0.77 17.70 35.22
N ASN A 213 0.36 18.86 34.67
CA ASN A 213 -0.95 19.42 34.90
C ASN A 213 -2.00 18.84 33.95
N MET A 214 -3.21 18.58 34.46
CA MET A 214 -4.42 18.36 33.66
C MET A 214 -5.32 19.61 33.77
N GLN A 215 -5.85 20.10 32.65
CA GLN A 215 -6.73 21.27 32.61
C GLN A 215 -8.01 20.93 31.83
N ALA A 216 -9.17 21.27 32.39
CA ALA A 216 -10.47 21.16 31.73
C ALA A 216 -11.14 22.53 31.77
N LEU A 217 -11.24 23.18 30.61
CA LEU A 217 -11.76 24.54 30.48
C LEU A 217 -12.93 24.53 29.50
N SER A 218 -14.10 25.00 29.94
CA SER A 218 -15.27 25.23 29.09
C SER A 218 -15.69 26.69 29.20
N LYS A 219 -16.03 27.31 28.07
CA LYS A 219 -16.70 28.63 28.06
C LYS A 219 -18.19 28.53 28.32
N GLY A 220 -18.78 27.38 27.96
CA GLY A 220 -20.15 27.04 28.29
C GLY A 220 -20.19 26.15 29.52
N ASP A 221 -21.25 25.36 29.64
CA ASP A 221 -21.42 24.47 30.78
C ASP A 221 -20.39 23.33 30.78
N MET A 222 -20.12 22.82 31.97
CA MET A 222 -19.41 21.56 32.20
C MET A 222 -20.29 20.68 33.08
N ALA A 223 -20.65 19.50 32.58
CA ALA A 223 -21.44 18.53 33.31
C ALA A 223 -20.56 17.36 33.77
N ILE A 224 -20.64 17.00 35.06
CA ILE A 224 -19.98 15.83 35.64
C ILE A 224 -21.07 15.02 36.34
N GLN A 225 -21.35 13.84 35.81
CA GLN A 225 -22.42 12.97 36.30
C GLN A 225 -21.92 11.52 36.35
N SER A 226 -22.27 10.82 37.43
CA SER A 226 -22.06 9.39 37.60
C SER A 226 -23.35 8.75 38.15
N ASP A 227 -23.68 7.55 37.65
CA ASP A 227 -24.74 6.72 38.25
C ASP A 227 -24.26 6.06 39.55
N GLY A 228 -22.95 5.78 39.64
CA GLY A 228 -22.28 5.34 40.86
C GLY A 228 -21.66 6.51 41.63
N ASP A 229 -20.62 6.21 42.42
CA ASP A 229 -19.93 7.20 43.24
C ASP A 229 -19.03 8.12 42.41
N THR A 230 -18.98 9.41 42.76
CA THR A 230 -17.96 10.35 42.33
C THR A 230 -17.03 10.66 43.51
N SER A 231 -15.71 10.58 43.29
CA SER A 231 -14.70 10.91 44.30
C SER A 231 -13.77 12.02 43.82
N VAL A 232 -13.50 13.01 44.67
CA VAL A 232 -12.51 14.06 44.43
C VAL A 232 -11.55 14.10 45.62
N SER A 233 -10.25 13.94 45.37
CA SER A 233 -9.22 13.93 46.39
C SER A 233 -8.03 14.79 45.95
N SER A 234 -7.56 15.66 46.82
CA SER A 234 -6.36 16.48 46.63
C SER A 234 -5.45 16.30 47.84
N GLN A 235 -4.14 16.13 47.61
CA GLN A 235 -3.15 16.18 48.69
C GLN A 235 -2.89 17.62 49.16
N GLY A 236 -3.07 18.58 48.24
CA GLY A 236 -3.02 20.01 48.55
C GLY A 236 -4.41 20.58 48.76
N ASN A 237 -4.58 21.85 48.39
CA ASN A 237 -5.88 22.51 48.48
C ASN A 237 -6.85 21.95 47.41
N LEU A 238 -8.13 21.98 47.72
CA LEU A 238 -9.23 21.86 46.77
C LEU A 238 -10.01 23.17 46.85
N GLU A 239 -9.96 23.96 45.79
CA GLU A 239 -10.65 25.25 45.69
C GLU A 239 -11.88 25.10 44.79
N MET A 240 -13.04 25.56 45.29
CA MET A 240 -14.31 25.56 44.55
C MET A 240 -14.95 26.93 44.68
N GLU A 241 -14.98 27.68 43.58
CA GLU A 241 -15.55 29.03 43.53
C GLU A 241 -16.72 29.05 42.54
N ALA A 242 -17.87 29.55 43.00
CA ALA A 242 -19.01 29.88 42.15
C ALA A 242 -19.32 31.37 42.33
N THR A 243 -19.39 32.10 41.22
CA THR A 243 -19.72 33.55 41.23
C THR A 243 -21.23 33.81 41.37
N SER A 244 -22.05 32.79 41.16
CA SER A 244 -23.49 32.80 41.41
C SER A 244 -23.81 31.75 42.49
N ASP A 245 -24.69 30.80 42.20
CA ASP A 245 -25.12 29.83 43.20
C ASP A 245 -24.19 28.60 43.20
N ALA A 246 -23.74 28.22 44.38
CA ALA A 246 -23.20 26.89 44.66
C ALA A 246 -24.26 26.11 45.44
N SER A 247 -24.63 24.92 44.97
CA SER A 247 -25.59 24.05 45.65
C SER A 247 -24.99 22.67 45.92
N LEU A 248 -25.25 22.13 47.11
CA LEU A 248 -24.90 20.78 47.50
C LEU A 248 -26.14 20.11 48.09
N SER A 249 -26.63 19.07 47.41
CA SER A 249 -27.80 18.32 47.84
C SER A 249 -27.48 16.84 47.88
N GLY A 250 -27.98 16.16 48.92
CA GLY A 250 -27.79 14.74 49.14
C GLY A 250 -28.49 14.32 50.42
N LEU A 251 -28.65 13.02 50.62
CA LEU A 251 -29.22 12.49 51.88
C LEU A 251 -28.36 12.86 53.10
N LYS A 252 -27.04 13.00 52.91
CA LYS A 252 -26.09 13.45 53.92
C LYS A 252 -24.97 14.25 53.28
N ALA A 253 -24.78 15.49 53.74
CA ALA A 253 -23.56 16.26 53.50
C ALA A 253 -22.70 16.21 54.77
N LEU A 254 -21.43 15.80 54.65
CA LEU A 254 -20.47 15.80 55.75
C LEU A 254 -19.34 16.78 55.43
N ILE A 255 -19.19 17.80 56.28
CA ILE A 255 -18.08 18.75 56.21
C ILE A 255 -17.28 18.62 57.50
N LYS A 256 -16.01 18.24 57.39
CA LYS A 256 -15.12 18.05 58.53
C LYS A 256 -13.85 18.87 58.32
N GLY A 257 -13.70 19.95 59.08
CA GLY A 257 -12.42 20.64 59.22
C GLY A 257 -11.68 20.08 60.42
N GLU A 258 -10.46 19.55 60.22
CA GLU A 258 -9.66 19.04 61.34
C GLU A 258 -9.20 20.16 62.28
N THR A 259 -8.81 21.31 61.70
CA THR A 259 -8.43 22.51 62.44
C THR A 259 -9.59 23.48 62.56
N ASN A 260 -10.25 23.80 61.45
CA ASN A 260 -11.38 24.74 61.41
C ASN A 260 -12.30 24.45 60.21
N ALA A 261 -13.58 24.81 60.34
CA ALA A 261 -14.53 24.91 59.24
C ALA A 261 -15.29 26.24 59.38
N GLU A 262 -15.15 27.12 58.40
CA GLU A 262 -15.73 28.47 58.44
C GLU A 262 -16.88 28.62 57.45
N LEU A 263 -17.96 29.27 57.89
CA LEU A 263 -19.05 29.69 57.03
C LEU A 263 -19.27 31.19 57.22
N ASN A 264 -18.85 31.97 56.22
CA ASN A 264 -18.95 33.42 56.23
C ASN A 264 -20.00 33.86 55.21
N ALA A 265 -21.17 34.31 55.69
CA ALA A 265 -22.26 34.78 54.84
C ALA A 265 -23.01 35.93 55.52
N ALA A 266 -23.65 36.79 54.72
CA ALA A 266 -24.55 37.82 55.26
C ALA A 266 -25.71 37.20 56.06
N GLN A 267 -26.15 36.01 55.65
CA GLN A 267 -27.15 35.23 56.37
C GLN A 267 -26.81 33.74 56.28
N ILE A 268 -26.89 33.05 57.41
CA ILE A 268 -26.84 31.58 57.49
C ILE A 268 -28.22 31.09 57.91
N LYS A 269 -28.84 30.21 57.13
CA LYS A 269 -30.11 29.57 57.47
C LYS A 269 -29.90 28.08 57.71
N VAL A 270 -30.18 27.64 58.93
CA VAL A 270 -30.17 26.21 59.31
C VAL A 270 -31.61 25.79 59.60
N ALA A 271 -32.14 24.84 58.83
CA ALA A 271 -33.50 24.34 58.98
C ALA A 271 -33.49 22.81 59.10
N GLY A 272 -33.76 22.29 60.29
CA GLY A 272 -33.98 20.86 60.53
C GLY A 272 -35.46 20.57 60.72
N SER A 273 -35.99 19.51 60.10
CA SER A 273 -37.37 19.07 60.32
C SER A 273 -37.57 18.41 61.70
N ALA A 274 -36.49 17.86 62.27
CA ALA A 274 -36.47 17.23 63.60
C ALA A 274 -35.64 18.04 64.62
N MET A 275 -34.35 18.26 64.35
CA MET A 275 -33.43 18.93 65.27
C MET A 275 -32.27 19.57 64.50
N ALA A 276 -31.78 20.70 65.00
CA ALA A 276 -30.45 21.22 64.69
C ALA A 276 -29.62 21.19 65.99
N GLU A 277 -28.45 20.56 65.96
CA GLU A 277 -27.58 20.42 67.12
C GLU A 277 -26.29 21.23 66.93
N PHE A 278 -25.92 22.01 67.95
CA PHE A 278 -24.67 22.76 68.01
C PHE A 278 -23.93 22.33 69.27
N SER A 279 -22.77 21.70 69.11
CA SER A 279 -21.97 21.18 70.22
C SER A 279 -20.55 21.75 70.17
N GLY A 280 -20.14 22.35 71.29
CA GLY A 280 -18.83 22.98 71.45
C GLY A 280 -18.64 23.47 72.88
N SER A 281 -17.39 23.69 73.30
CA SER A 281 -17.08 24.24 74.63
C SER A 281 -17.68 25.64 74.83
N ILE A 282 -17.81 26.42 73.75
CA ILE A 282 -18.46 27.73 73.72
C ILE A 282 -19.30 27.83 72.44
N VAL A 283 -20.59 28.15 72.58
CA VAL A 283 -21.47 28.56 71.48
C VAL A 283 -21.90 29.99 71.76
N LYS A 284 -21.51 30.93 70.89
CA LYS A 284 -21.87 32.36 71.03
C LYS A 284 -22.97 32.70 70.04
N LEU A 285 -24.15 33.02 70.55
CA LEU A 285 -25.28 33.51 69.78
C LEU A 285 -25.48 34.98 70.17
N ASN A 286 -25.37 35.88 69.20
CA ASN A 286 -25.53 37.32 69.37
C ASN A 286 -26.59 37.83 68.42
#